data_AF-A0A1G2LCS7-F1
#
_entry.id   AF-A0A1G2LCS7-F1
#
_cell.length_a   1.000
_cell.length_b   1.000
_cell.length_c   1.000
_cell.angle_alpha   90.00
_cell.angle_beta   90.00
_cell.angle_gamma   90.00
#
_symmetry.space_group_name_H-M   'P 1'
#
loop_
_entity.id
_entity.type
_entity.pdbx_description
1 polymer ?
#
loop_
_entity_poly.entity_id
_entity_poly.type
_entity_poly.pdbx_seq_one_letter_code
_entity_poly.pdbx_strand_id
1 'polypeptide(L)'
;MNTPFQHIVKKVKEHRATPVSFAMLPGGSLAEMVYDPAEGRAQFAVCRDGFVSYETQLTLSENKVLRPYSPDNSLIKNEIVLLPSAAEPYESTQALVADVQAFIHRYVDLSPLFEQLAAHYILFTWLYDSFNELPYLRVKGDTGSGKTRFLLTVGSLCYKPTFASGASTVSPLFRILDIFRGTLVIDEGDFRFSDEKAEVVKILNNGNARGFPVLRSEVIGRRGEFSPRAYHVYGPKLVATRGAFQDRALESRCLTEELGNRKLRFDVPINLPPAFKIEAQALRNQLLMFRFANHGRSIADPALVDRAIEPRLNQVFVPLLSIIQDEQTRGNLKGVLREYQRQLVADRGLEVEAQIAEAIREVHEGMEGEDLSLRDITSRFIEAHAEETDRKITPKWVGGIIRRRLGLKTVRRSGSYLIPASEAPRLQQLYEKYGLQPEPDAVESEESLQDIVRTSGP
;
A
#
# COMPACT_ATOMS: atom_id res chain seq x y z
N MET A 1 6.02 -50.16 34.13
CA MET A 1 4.67 -49.63 34.40
C MET A 1 4.72 -48.11 34.27
N ASN A 2 4.39 -47.58 33.08
CA ASN A 2 4.30 -46.13 32.84
C ASN A 2 2.96 -45.63 33.37
N THR A 3 3.01 -44.92 34.49
CA THR A 3 1.81 -44.45 35.22
C THR A 3 1.05 -43.34 34.48
N PRO A 4 -0.30 -43.27 34.65
CA PRO A 4 -1.18 -42.22 34.10
C PRO A 4 -0.71 -40.78 34.37
N PHE A 5 0.11 -40.58 35.41
CA PHE A 5 0.69 -39.29 35.79
C PHE A 5 1.62 -38.69 34.74
N GLN A 6 2.41 -39.50 34.02
CA GLN A 6 3.26 -38.99 32.93
C GLN A 6 2.42 -38.51 31.75
N HIS A 7 1.30 -39.19 31.47
CA HIS A 7 0.34 -38.79 30.43
C HIS A 7 -0.37 -37.49 30.81
N ILE A 8 -0.72 -37.28 32.09
CA ILE A 8 -1.34 -36.05 32.58
C ILE A 8 -0.34 -34.89 32.55
N VAL A 9 0.91 -35.08 33.00
CA VAL A 9 1.96 -34.05 32.92
C VAL A 9 2.30 -33.69 31.47
N LYS A 10 2.31 -34.67 30.56
CA LYS A 10 2.47 -34.43 29.11
C LYS A 10 1.28 -33.67 28.53
N LYS A 11 0.04 -34.01 28.88
CA LYS A 11 -1.18 -33.28 28.48
C LYS A 11 -1.22 -31.84 29.02
N VAL A 12 -0.76 -31.62 30.26
CA VAL A 12 -0.69 -30.29 30.88
C VAL A 12 0.43 -29.45 30.27
N LYS A 13 1.56 -30.05 29.88
CA LYS A 13 2.60 -29.38 29.08
C LYS A 13 2.15 -29.08 27.64
N GLU A 14 1.36 -29.95 27.02
CA GLU A 14 0.75 -29.70 25.71
C GLU A 14 -0.24 -28.52 25.75
N HIS A 15 -0.94 -28.29 26.87
CA HIS A 15 -1.77 -27.10 27.09
C HIS A 15 -0.99 -25.80 27.37
N ARG A 16 0.36 -25.85 27.48
CA ARG A 16 1.23 -24.67 27.66
C ARG A 16 1.95 -24.22 26.40
N ALA A 17 1.85 -24.98 25.30
CA ALA A 17 2.47 -24.60 24.03
C ALA A 17 1.55 -23.69 23.22
N THR A 18 1.94 -22.44 23.00
CA THR A 18 1.16 -21.50 22.19
C THR A 18 1.57 -21.62 20.72
N PRO A 19 0.65 -21.94 19.79
CA PRO A 19 0.96 -21.94 18.37
C PRO A 19 1.17 -20.51 17.88
N VAL A 20 2.25 -20.26 17.15
CA VAL A 20 2.58 -18.97 16.54
C VAL A 20 3.22 -19.18 15.17
N SER A 21 3.14 -18.15 14.33
CA SER A 21 3.76 -18.15 13.00
C SER A 21 5.15 -17.48 12.97
N PHE A 22 5.55 -16.80 14.04
CA PHE A 22 6.86 -16.19 14.24
C PHE A 22 7.10 -15.87 15.72
N ALA A 23 8.34 -15.59 16.09
CA ALA A 23 8.70 -15.06 17.41
C ALA A 23 10.00 -14.26 17.36
N MET A 24 10.10 -13.22 18.18
CA MET A 24 11.38 -12.61 18.57
C MET A 24 11.89 -13.31 19.81
N LEU A 25 13.12 -13.83 19.75
CA LEU A 25 13.78 -14.52 20.85
C LEU A 25 14.53 -13.53 21.76
N PRO A 26 14.81 -13.89 23.02
CA PRO A 26 15.75 -13.16 23.86
C PRO A 26 17.09 -12.99 23.12
N GLY A 27 17.63 -11.77 23.08
CA GLY A 27 18.83 -11.44 22.29
C GLY A 27 18.55 -10.90 20.89
N GLY A 28 17.28 -10.80 20.47
CA GLY A 28 16.89 -10.14 19.22
C GLY A 28 16.88 -11.06 18.00
N SER A 29 17.23 -12.33 18.14
CA SER A 29 17.11 -13.32 17.06
C SER A 29 15.65 -13.52 16.64
N LEU A 30 15.44 -13.69 15.35
CA LEU A 30 14.13 -13.92 14.76
C LEU A 30 13.92 -15.42 14.53
N ALA A 31 12.72 -15.90 14.85
CA ALA A 31 12.24 -17.22 14.50
C ALA A 31 11.02 -17.11 13.60
N GLU A 32 11.06 -17.74 12.43
CA GLU A 32 10.01 -17.71 11.42
C GLU A 32 9.47 -19.10 11.16
N MET A 33 8.16 -19.25 11.07
CA MET A 33 7.55 -20.52 10.73
C MET A 33 7.82 -20.86 9.26
N VAL A 34 8.33 -22.07 9.02
CA VAL A 34 8.51 -22.68 7.71
C VAL A 34 7.60 -23.90 7.57
N TYR A 35 7.20 -24.21 6.34
CA TYR A 35 6.39 -25.37 6.03
C TYR A 35 6.88 -26.06 4.75
N ASP A 36 7.24 -27.33 4.88
CA ASP A 36 7.59 -28.19 3.76
C ASP A 36 6.36 -29.04 3.37
N PRO A 37 5.73 -28.78 2.21
CA PRO A 37 4.58 -29.56 1.76
C PRO A 37 4.94 -30.98 1.30
N ALA A 38 6.18 -31.24 0.88
CA ALA A 38 6.61 -32.56 0.43
C ALA A 38 6.77 -33.52 1.61
N GLU A 39 7.29 -33.01 2.73
CA GLU A 39 7.45 -33.78 3.97
C GLU A 39 6.27 -33.64 4.95
N GLY A 40 5.34 -32.72 4.68
CA GLY A 40 4.24 -32.40 5.61
C GLY A 40 4.74 -31.87 6.96
N ARG A 41 5.86 -31.13 6.95
CA ARG A 41 6.59 -30.74 8.16
C ARG A 41 6.53 -29.24 8.40
N ALA A 42 6.16 -28.84 9.61
CA ALA A 42 6.15 -27.46 10.07
C ALA A 42 7.16 -27.26 11.21
N GLN A 43 8.02 -26.25 11.10
CA GLN A 43 9.09 -25.94 12.05
C GLN A 43 9.32 -24.43 12.13
N PHE A 44 10.15 -23.99 13.06
CA PHE A 44 10.75 -22.67 13.05
C PHE A 44 12.13 -22.72 12.40
N ALA A 45 12.36 -21.86 11.42
CA ALA A 45 13.72 -21.44 11.05
C ALA A 45 14.15 -20.33 12.02
N VAL A 46 15.28 -20.52 12.68
CA VAL A 46 15.82 -19.60 13.69
C VAL A 46 17.19 -19.14 13.26
N CYS A 47 17.38 -17.83 13.06
CA CYS A 47 18.69 -17.28 12.73
C CYS A 47 19.38 -16.72 13.97
N ARG A 48 20.56 -17.28 14.30
CA ARG A 48 21.45 -16.78 15.36
C ARG A 48 22.83 -16.58 14.76
N ASP A 49 23.36 -15.36 14.88
CA ASP A 49 24.71 -15.00 14.39
C ASP A 49 24.97 -15.38 12.92
N GLY A 50 23.94 -15.28 12.07
CA GLY A 50 24.00 -15.64 10.64
C GLY A 50 23.80 -17.12 10.33
N PHE A 51 23.66 -17.98 11.35
CA PHE A 51 23.40 -19.40 11.18
C PHE A 51 21.91 -19.72 11.40
N VAL A 52 21.33 -20.48 10.47
CA VAL A 52 19.93 -20.91 10.56
C VAL A 52 19.85 -22.34 11.11
N SER A 53 19.09 -22.51 12.19
CA SER A 53 18.72 -23.81 12.76
C SER A 53 17.20 -24.04 12.66
N TYR A 54 16.78 -25.30 12.57
CA TYR A 54 15.36 -25.66 12.50
C TYR A 54 14.89 -26.30 13.80
N GLU A 55 13.88 -25.69 14.43
CA GLU A 55 13.38 -26.08 15.75
C GLU A 55 11.88 -26.41 15.68
N THR A 56 11.45 -27.51 16.30
CA THR A 56 10.03 -27.90 16.36
C THR A 56 9.25 -27.20 17.48
N GLN A 57 9.96 -26.55 18.40
CA GLN A 57 9.42 -25.75 19.48
C GLN A 57 10.47 -24.77 20.00
N LEU A 58 10.04 -23.63 20.53
CA LEU A 58 10.92 -22.62 21.14
C LEU A 58 10.55 -22.49 22.62
N THR A 59 11.54 -22.52 23.51
CA THR A 59 11.31 -22.30 24.95
C THR A 59 11.77 -20.89 25.31
N LEU A 60 10.84 -19.99 25.58
CA LEU A 60 11.15 -18.59 25.93
C LEU A 60 11.37 -18.40 27.44
N SER A 61 10.70 -19.20 28.26
CA SER A 61 10.88 -19.26 29.72
C SER A 61 10.32 -20.60 30.24
N GLU A 62 10.52 -20.90 31.54
CA GLU A 62 10.03 -22.14 32.17
C GLU A 62 8.53 -22.41 31.92
N ASN A 63 7.74 -21.36 31.72
CA ASN A 63 6.28 -21.44 31.55
C ASN A 63 5.79 -21.02 30.16
N LYS A 64 6.68 -20.66 29.22
CA LYS A 64 6.29 -20.19 27.87
C LYS A 64 7.01 -20.98 26.80
N VAL A 65 6.27 -21.91 26.18
CA VAL A 65 6.72 -22.71 25.04
C VAL A 65 5.92 -22.29 23.82
N LEU A 66 6.59 -22.07 22.69
CA LEU A 66 5.99 -21.76 21.41
C LEU A 66 6.16 -22.93 20.45
N ARG A 67 5.17 -23.14 19.58
CA ARG A 67 5.21 -24.15 18.52
C ARG A 67 4.72 -23.56 17.21
N PRO A 68 5.18 -24.07 16.06
CA PRO A 68 4.57 -23.71 14.79
C PRO A 68 3.12 -24.21 14.76
N TYR A 69 2.29 -23.62 13.89
CA TYR A 69 0.98 -24.19 13.60
C TYR A 69 1.12 -25.59 12.98
N SER A 70 0.13 -26.45 13.23
CA SER A 70 0.11 -27.80 12.66
C SER A 70 0.18 -27.77 11.13
N PRO A 71 0.92 -28.70 10.49
CA PRO A 71 0.83 -28.97 9.05
C PRO A 71 -0.60 -29.14 8.54
N ASP A 72 -1.49 -29.71 9.36
CA ASP A 72 -2.90 -29.92 9.03
C ASP A 72 -3.79 -28.68 9.21
N ASN A 73 -3.21 -27.53 9.60
CA ASN A 73 -3.97 -26.29 9.67
C ASN A 73 -4.53 -25.95 8.28
N SER A 74 -5.85 -25.75 8.20
CA SER A 74 -6.54 -25.53 6.93
C SER A 74 -6.07 -24.29 6.16
N LEU A 75 -5.53 -23.28 6.84
CA LEU A 75 -4.99 -22.08 6.20
C LEU A 75 -3.66 -22.35 5.49
N ILE A 76 -2.85 -23.26 6.03
CA ILE A 76 -1.55 -23.62 5.46
C ILE A 76 -1.75 -24.72 4.39
N LYS A 77 -2.47 -25.78 4.75
CA LYS A 77 -2.70 -26.94 3.88
C LYS A 77 -3.39 -26.60 2.57
N ASN A 78 -4.33 -25.64 2.59
CA ASN A 78 -5.05 -25.19 1.39
C ASN A 78 -4.43 -23.94 0.75
N GLU A 79 -3.18 -23.62 1.09
CA GLU A 79 -2.43 -22.51 0.45
C GLU A 79 -3.12 -21.13 0.59
N ILE A 80 -3.97 -20.94 1.61
CA ILE A 80 -4.55 -19.62 1.93
C ILE A 80 -3.45 -18.69 2.41
N VAL A 81 -2.53 -19.24 3.23
CA VAL A 81 -1.30 -18.58 3.64
C VAL A 81 -0.12 -19.36 3.09
N LEU A 82 0.77 -18.68 2.36
CA LEU A 82 2.01 -19.29 1.87
C LEU A 82 3.16 -19.04 2.83
N LEU A 83 4.03 -20.04 2.97
CA LEU A 83 5.20 -19.98 3.84
C LEU A 83 6.47 -20.36 3.05
N PRO A 84 7.65 -19.87 3.44
CA PRO A 84 8.91 -20.48 3.04
C PRO A 84 8.97 -21.94 3.53
N SER A 85 9.67 -22.81 2.81
CA SER A 85 9.93 -24.20 3.22
C SER A 85 11.27 -24.33 3.94
N ALA A 86 12.20 -23.44 3.62
CA ALA A 86 13.52 -23.35 4.23
C ALA A 86 14.05 -21.91 4.12
N ALA A 87 15.14 -21.60 4.84
CA ALA A 87 15.96 -20.43 4.55
C ALA A 87 17.08 -20.85 3.60
N GLU A 88 17.16 -20.21 2.44
CA GLU A 88 18.15 -20.51 1.41
C GLU A 88 19.07 -19.31 1.17
N PRO A 89 20.38 -19.51 0.96
CA PRO A 89 21.29 -18.41 0.65
C PRO A 89 20.96 -17.77 -0.69
N TYR A 90 21.29 -16.49 -0.81
CA TYR A 90 21.22 -15.71 -2.04
C TYR A 90 22.55 -14.97 -2.22
N GLU A 91 22.92 -14.64 -3.46
CA GLU A 91 24.24 -14.07 -3.78
C GLU A 91 24.42 -12.66 -3.22
N SER A 92 23.49 -11.76 -3.52
CA SER A 92 23.47 -10.37 -3.06
C SER A 92 22.05 -9.84 -3.10
N THR A 93 21.78 -8.72 -2.40
CA THR A 93 20.45 -8.08 -2.45
C THR A 93 20.09 -7.66 -3.88
N GLN A 94 21.06 -7.20 -4.67
CA GLN A 94 20.89 -6.82 -6.07
C GLN A 94 20.53 -8.03 -6.94
N ALA A 95 21.24 -9.15 -6.77
CA ALA A 95 20.93 -10.39 -7.47
C ALA A 95 19.52 -10.90 -7.12
N LEU A 96 19.16 -10.89 -5.83
CA LEU A 96 17.82 -11.30 -5.39
C LEU A 96 16.71 -10.41 -5.98
N VAL A 97 16.92 -9.09 -6.04
CA VAL A 97 15.98 -8.17 -6.73
C VAL A 97 15.86 -8.51 -8.21
N ALA A 98 16.97 -8.79 -8.89
CA ALA A 98 16.97 -9.16 -10.30
C ALA A 98 16.22 -10.48 -10.55
N ASP A 99 16.41 -11.49 -9.67
CA ASP A 99 15.71 -12.78 -9.77
C ASP A 99 14.20 -12.61 -9.52
N VAL A 100 13.82 -11.81 -8.52
CA VAL A 100 12.42 -11.46 -8.26
C VAL A 100 11.82 -10.71 -9.45
N GLN A 101 12.54 -9.74 -10.02
CA GLN A 101 12.08 -8.97 -11.17
C GLN A 101 11.90 -9.88 -12.39
N ALA A 102 12.86 -10.78 -12.67
CA ALA A 102 12.77 -11.75 -13.75
C ALA A 102 11.57 -12.70 -13.59
N PHE A 103 11.26 -13.12 -12.35
CA PHE A 103 10.06 -13.90 -12.04
C PHE A 103 8.78 -13.12 -12.34
N ILE A 104 8.69 -11.86 -11.91
CA ILE A 104 7.53 -11.00 -12.23
C ILE A 104 7.38 -10.86 -13.74
N HIS A 105 8.48 -10.50 -14.42
CA HIS A 105 8.52 -10.30 -15.86
C HIS A 105 8.05 -11.54 -16.63
N ARG A 106 8.37 -12.74 -16.16
CA ARG A 106 7.96 -13.98 -16.81
C ARG A 106 6.46 -14.22 -16.74
N TYR A 107 5.79 -13.81 -15.65
CA TYR A 107 4.44 -14.30 -15.35
C TYR A 107 3.35 -13.22 -15.38
N VAL A 108 3.70 -11.94 -15.34
CA VAL A 108 2.76 -10.83 -15.44
C VAL A 108 3.32 -9.71 -16.32
N ASP A 109 2.44 -9.06 -17.05
CA ASP A 109 2.80 -7.96 -17.93
C ASP A 109 2.61 -6.60 -17.23
N LEU A 110 3.69 -6.00 -16.70
CA LEU A 110 3.69 -4.69 -16.02
C LEU A 110 4.54 -3.65 -16.76
N SER A 111 4.28 -2.35 -16.55
CA SER A 111 5.17 -1.31 -17.06
C SER A 111 6.58 -1.52 -16.47
N PRO A 112 7.68 -1.22 -17.19
CA PRO A 112 9.02 -1.48 -16.69
C PRO A 112 9.31 -0.83 -15.33
N LEU A 113 8.78 0.38 -15.11
CA LEU A 113 8.92 1.11 -13.85
C LEU A 113 8.13 0.45 -12.72
N PHE A 114 6.89 0.02 -12.99
CA PHE A 114 6.08 -0.64 -11.97
C PHE A 114 6.57 -2.05 -11.66
N GLU A 115 7.16 -2.75 -12.62
CA GLU A 115 7.83 -4.04 -12.40
C GLU A 115 8.99 -3.90 -11.41
N GLN A 116 9.85 -2.89 -11.60
CA GLN A 116 10.91 -2.56 -10.64
C GLN A 116 10.35 -2.20 -9.27
N LEU A 117 9.29 -1.39 -9.22
CA LEU A 117 8.61 -1.02 -7.98
C LEU A 117 8.05 -2.26 -7.25
N ALA A 118 7.42 -3.18 -7.98
CA ALA A 118 6.85 -4.40 -7.44
C ALA A 118 7.93 -5.35 -6.89
N ALA A 119 9.08 -5.46 -7.56
CA ALA A 119 10.21 -6.25 -7.08
C ALA A 119 10.73 -5.72 -5.73
N HIS A 120 10.92 -4.40 -5.61
CA HIS A 120 11.33 -3.79 -4.34
C HIS A 120 10.24 -3.87 -3.28
N TYR A 121 8.98 -3.73 -3.66
CA TYR A 121 7.85 -3.88 -2.74
C TYR A 121 7.81 -5.29 -2.14
N ILE A 122 8.13 -6.34 -2.90
CA ILE A 122 8.25 -7.70 -2.37
C ILE A 122 9.29 -7.72 -1.25
N LEU A 123 10.53 -7.30 -1.49
CA LEU A 123 11.57 -7.25 -0.45
C LEU A 123 11.13 -6.41 0.76
N PHE A 124 10.49 -5.27 0.51
CA PHE A 124 9.92 -4.42 1.54
C PHE A 124 8.91 -5.17 2.42
N THR A 125 8.05 -6.02 1.84
CA THR A 125 7.11 -6.82 2.64
C THR A 125 7.81 -7.76 3.61
N TRP A 126 9.06 -8.16 3.36
CA TRP A 126 9.85 -8.98 4.28
C TRP A 126 10.53 -8.18 5.40
N LEU A 127 10.48 -6.85 5.37
CA LEU A 127 11.04 -5.95 6.39
C LEU A 127 10.02 -4.91 6.91
N TYR A 128 8.74 -5.05 6.52
CA TYR A 128 7.67 -4.07 6.82
C TYR A 128 7.52 -3.78 8.31
N ASP A 129 7.85 -4.76 9.15
CA ASP A 129 7.84 -4.70 10.60
C ASP A 129 9.05 -3.94 11.18
N SER A 130 9.77 -3.18 10.35
CA SER A 130 10.71 -2.12 10.77
C SER A 130 10.13 -0.70 10.58
N PHE A 131 8.98 -0.56 9.92
CA PHE A 131 8.38 0.75 9.59
C PHE A 131 7.09 1.00 10.36
N ASN A 132 6.64 2.25 10.43
CA ASN A 132 5.36 2.60 11.07
C ASN A 132 4.20 2.75 10.08
N GLU A 133 4.50 3.19 8.86
CA GLU A 133 3.55 3.40 7.76
C GLU A 133 4.01 2.58 6.55
N LEU A 134 3.06 2.05 5.78
CA LEU A 134 3.34 1.12 4.68
C LEU A 134 2.64 1.55 3.38
N PRO A 135 3.28 1.51 2.20
CA PRO A 135 2.56 1.53 0.94
C PRO A 135 1.62 0.33 0.79
N TYR A 136 0.54 0.53 0.04
CA TYR A 136 -0.18 -0.57 -0.59
C TYR A 136 0.17 -0.60 -2.08
N LEU A 137 0.37 -1.80 -2.61
CA LEU A 137 0.58 -1.98 -4.04
C LEU A 137 -0.75 -2.41 -4.68
N ARG A 138 -1.16 -1.73 -5.74
CA ARG A 138 -2.47 -1.90 -6.36
C ARG A 138 -2.39 -2.02 -7.87
N VAL A 139 -3.25 -2.85 -8.44
CA VAL A 139 -3.56 -2.83 -9.87
C VAL A 139 -5.03 -2.46 -10.10
N LYS A 140 -5.27 -1.61 -11.09
CA LYS A 140 -6.60 -1.21 -11.58
C LYS A 140 -6.82 -1.78 -12.98
N GLY A 141 -8.06 -2.09 -13.32
CA GLY A 141 -8.42 -2.44 -14.70
C GLY A 141 -9.69 -3.27 -14.79
N ASP A 142 -10.21 -3.43 -16.01
CA ASP A 142 -11.45 -4.15 -16.28
C ASP A 142 -11.30 -5.68 -16.21
N THR A 143 -12.41 -6.41 -16.37
CA THR A 143 -12.39 -7.87 -16.43
C THR A 143 -11.46 -8.36 -17.54
N GLY A 144 -10.58 -9.33 -17.24
CA GLY A 144 -9.63 -9.85 -18.24
C GLY A 144 -8.33 -9.05 -18.39
N SER A 145 -8.13 -7.96 -17.66
CA SER A 145 -6.91 -7.13 -17.72
C SER A 145 -5.65 -7.74 -17.09
N GLY A 146 -5.74 -8.91 -16.45
CA GLY A 146 -4.58 -9.56 -15.80
C GLY A 146 -4.42 -9.29 -14.30
N LYS A 147 -5.37 -8.61 -13.63
CA LYS A 147 -5.34 -8.34 -12.18
C LYS A 147 -5.10 -9.58 -11.32
N THR A 148 -5.85 -10.66 -11.57
CA THR A 148 -5.67 -11.93 -10.84
C THR A 148 -4.28 -12.51 -11.05
N ARG A 149 -3.72 -12.38 -12.26
CA ARG A 149 -2.36 -12.83 -12.54
C ARG A 149 -1.32 -12.02 -11.78
N PHE A 150 -1.49 -10.71 -11.68
CA PHE A 150 -0.66 -9.85 -10.85
C PHE A 150 -0.70 -10.28 -9.38
N LEU A 151 -1.90 -10.42 -8.81
CA LEU A 151 -2.08 -10.81 -7.40
C LEU A 151 -1.41 -12.15 -7.10
N LEU A 152 -1.57 -13.15 -7.98
CA LEU A 152 -0.92 -14.45 -7.83
C LEU A 152 0.60 -14.35 -7.93
N THR A 153 1.11 -13.64 -8.94
CA THR A 153 2.55 -13.54 -9.22
C THR A 153 3.27 -12.78 -8.10
N VAL A 154 2.93 -11.51 -7.90
CA VAL A 154 3.60 -10.64 -6.90
C VAL A 154 3.26 -11.12 -5.48
N GLY A 155 2.00 -11.49 -5.24
CA GLY A 155 1.56 -11.99 -3.94
C GLY A 155 2.27 -13.26 -3.51
N SER A 156 2.61 -14.17 -4.44
CA SER A 156 3.29 -15.42 -4.08
C SER A 156 4.67 -15.23 -3.46
N LEU A 157 5.32 -14.08 -3.69
CA LEU A 157 6.65 -13.78 -3.16
C LEU A 157 6.63 -12.87 -1.93
N CYS A 158 5.50 -12.24 -1.63
CA CYS A 158 5.37 -11.39 -0.45
C CYS A 158 5.54 -12.17 0.87
N TYR A 159 5.80 -11.45 1.96
CA TYR A 159 5.88 -12.04 3.29
C TYR A 159 4.54 -12.60 3.76
N LYS A 160 4.49 -13.92 3.97
CA LYS A 160 3.32 -14.69 4.47
C LYS A 160 2.00 -14.26 3.81
N PRO A 161 1.91 -14.31 2.48
CA PRO A 161 0.80 -13.75 1.76
C PRO A 161 -0.46 -14.54 2.08
N THR A 162 -1.53 -13.81 2.40
CA THR A 162 -2.87 -14.35 2.66
C THR A 162 -3.76 -14.02 1.48
N PHE A 163 -4.16 -15.03 0.71
CA PHE A 163 -5.05 -14.87 -0.43
C PHE A 163 -6.50 -14.87 0.03
N ALA A 164 -7.11 -13.68 0.06
CA ALA A 164 -8.52 -13.50 0.37
C ALA A 164 -9.36 -13.71 -0.90
N SER A 165 -10.19 -14.76 -0.90
CA SER A 165 -11.19 -14.96 -1.95
C SER A 165 -12.57 -14.48 -1.50
N GLY A 166 -13.38 -14.03 -2.46
CA GLY A 166 -14.76 -13.54 -2.22
C GLY A 166 -15.74 -14.57 -1.66
N ALA A 167 -15.35 -15.85 -1.59
CA ALA A 167 -16.14 -16.90 -0.96
C ALA A 167 -16.02 -16.88 0.58
N SER A 168 -15.07 -16.13 1.14
CA SER A 168 -14.88 -16.02 2.59
C SER A 168 -15.56 -14.77 3.11
N THR A 169 -16.36 -14.91 4.18
CA THR A 169 -16.81 -13.75 4.95
C THR A 169 -15.60 -12.95 5.45
N VAL A 170 -15.76 -11.64 5.67
CA VAL A 170 -14.63 -10.76 6.05
C VAL A 170 -14.13 -11.03 7.49
N SER A 171 -14.95 -11.65 8.34
CA SER A 171 -14.62 -11.94 9.76
C SER A 171 -13.37 -12.83 9.93
N PRO A 172 -13.21 -13.95 9.21
CA PRO A 172 -11.96 -14.72 9.14
C PRO A 172 -10.71 -13.89 8.82
N LEU A 173 -10.79 -12.86 7.96
CA LEU A 173 -9.61 -12.11 7.53
C LEU A 173 -8.92 -11.39 8.70
N PHE A 174 -9.68 -10.80 9.63
CA PHE A 174 -9.11 -10.17 10.82
C PHE A 174 -8.29 -11.15 11.66
N ARG A 175 -8.78 -12.40 11.79
CA ARG A 175 -8.10 -13.44 12.56
C ARG A 175 -6.82 -13.89 11.86
N ILE A 176 -6.88 -14.11 10.53
CA ILE A 176 -5.73 -14.57 9.76
C ILE A 176 -4.61 -13.51 9.81
N LEU A 177 -4.96 -12.24 9.60
CA LEU A 177 -4.00 -11.13 9.69
C LEU A 177 -3.40 -11.02 11.10
N ASP A 178 -4.20 -11.15 12.14
CA ASP A 178 -3.72 -11.09 13.53
C ASP A 178 -2.81 -12.27 13.90
N ILE A 179 -3.01 -13.45 13.30
CA ILE A 179 -2.19 -14.65 13.53
C ILE A 179 -0.88 -14.62 12.74
N PHE A 180 -0.95 -14.34 11.43
CA PHE A 180 0.18 -14.50 10.52
C PHE A 180 0.99 -13.23 10.33
N ARG A 181 0.36 -12.06 10.53
CA ARG A 181 1.00 -10.74 10.38
C ARG A 181 1.72 -10.61 9.03
N GLY A 182 1.09 -11.12 7.97
CA GLY A 182 1.62 -11.13 6.61
C GLY A 182 0.95 -10.12 5.70
N THR A 183 1.21 -10.27 4.41
CA THR A 183 0.61 -9.46 3.35
C THR A 183 -0.81 -9.94 3.04
N LEU A 184 -1.80 -9.03 3.02
CA LEU A 184 -3.13 -9.36 2.48
C LEU A 184 -3.11 -9.24 0.96
N VAL A 185 -3.56 -10.26 0.26
CA VAL A 185 -3.74 -10.26 -1.19
C VAL A 185 -5.24 -10.36 -1.48
N ILE A 186 -5.80 -9.36 -2.15
CA ILE A 186 -7.26 -9.22 -2.26
C ILE A 186 -7.69 -8.64 -3.61
N ASP A 187 -8.75 -9.19 -4.20
CA ASP A 187 -9.46 -8.59 -5.33
C ASP A 187 -10.75 -7.94 -4.82
N GLU A 188 -10.96 -6.66 -5.08
CA GLU A 188 -12.19 -5.96 -4.68
C GLU A 188 -13.42 -6.51 -5.41
N GLY A 189 -13.24 -7.03 -6.63
CA GLY A 189 -14.32 -7.60 -7.44
C GLY A 189 -14.91 -8.88 -6.86
N ASP A 190 -14.19 -9.52 -5.94
CA ASP A 190 -14.61 -10.75 -5.26
C ASP A 190 -15.70 -10.48 -4.20
N PHE A 191 -15.79 -9.26 -3.67
CA PHE A 191 -16.76 -8.88 -2.63
C PHE A 191 -18.01 -8.28 -3.26
N ARG A 192 -19.13 -8.98 -3.11
CA ARG A 192 -20.38 -8.67 -3.82
C ARG A 192 -21.27 -7.73 -3.02
N PHE A 193 -21.22 -7.80 -1.70
CA PHE A 193 -22.12 -7.05 -0.82
C PHE A 193 -21.46 -5.78 -0.28
N SER A 194 -22.26 -4.72 -0.12
CA SER A 194 -21.80 -3.43 0.42
C SER A 194 -21.12 -3.57 1.79
N ASP A 195 -21.66 -4.45 2.63
CA ASP A 195 -21.19 -4.64 4.00
C ASP A 195 -19.80 -5.31 4.02
N GLU A 196 -19.56 -6.27 3.11
CA GLU A 196 -18.26 -6.89 2.95
C GLU A 196 -17.22 -5.88 2.46
N LYS A 197 -17.59 -5.07 1.47
CA LYS A 197 -16.72 -4.00 0.97
C LYS A 197 -16.37 -2.99 2.06
N ALA A 198 -17.34 -2.59 2.87
CA ALA A 198 -17.11 -1.67 3.99
C ALA A 198 -16.12 -2.24 5.01
N GLU A 199 -16.21 -3.53 5.30
CA GLU A 199 -15.28 -4.21 6.21
C GLU A 199 -13.87 -4.35 5.63
N VAL A 200 -13.74 -4.63 4.34
CA VAL A 200 -12.45 -4.62 3.64
C VAL A 200 -11.84 -3.22 3.68
N VAL A 201 -12.62 -2.18 3.39
CA VAL A 201 -12.16 -0.78 3.48
C VAL A 201 -11.70 -0.46 4.91
N LYS A 202 -12.36 -0.98 5.94
CA LYS A 202 -11.92 -0.83 7.33
C LYS A 202 -10.57 -1.51 7.59
N ILE A 203 -10.35 -2.71 7.07
CA ILE A 203 -9.04 -3.40 7.13
C ILE A 203 -7.97 -2.55 6.45
N LEU A 204 -8.26 -2.04 5.26
CA LEU A 204 -7.31 -1.24 4.49
C LEU A 204 -7.02 0.11 5.16
N ASN A 205 -8.02 0.77 5.75
CA ASN A 205 -7.82 2.04 6.44
C ASN A 205 -7.00 1.91 7.73
N ASN A 206 -7.18 0.83 8.49
CA ASN A 206 -6.47 0.60 9.76
C ASN A 206 -5.18 -0.22 9.60
N GLY A 207 -4.94 -0.81 8.42
CA GLY A 207 -3.81 -1.72 8.17
C GLY A 207 -2.53 -1.04 7.70
N ASN A 208 -2.56 0.26 7.42
CA ASN A 208 -1.47 1.00 6.78
C ASN A 208 -0.44 1.47 7.80
N ALA A 209 -0.91 1.85 9.00
CA ALA A 209 -0.11 2.40 10.08
C ALA A 209 -0.19 1.50 11.32
N ARG A 210 0.89 1.44 12.11
CA ARG A 210 0.90 0.71 13.38
C ARG A 210 0.01 1.37 14.43
N GLY A 211 -0.49 0.54 15.35
CA GLY A 211 -1.18 1.01 16.55
C GLY A 211 -2.70 1.16 16.41
N PHE A 212 -3.28 0.81 15.25
CA PHE A 212 -4.72 0.91 14.99
C PHE A 212 -5.36 -0.49 14.88
N PRO A 213 -5.60 -1.22 15.98
CA PRO A 213 -6.31 -2.49 15.93
C PRO A 213 -7.79 -2.29 15.62
N VAL A 214 -8.40 -3.28 14.96
CA VAL A 214 -9.84 -3.31 14.71
C VAL A 214 -10.53 -4.07 15.83
N LEU A 215 -11.46 -3.41 16.52
CA LEU A 215 -12.29 -4.04 17.55
C LEU A 215 -13.47 -4.79 16.93
N ARG A 216 -13.70 -6.02 17.41
CA ARG A 216 -14.84 -6.86 17.08
C ARG A 216 -15.46 -7.43 18.35
N SER A 217 -16.79 -7.57 18.37
CA SER A 217 -17.48 -8.25 19.46
C SER A 217 -17.40 -9.76 19.26
N GLU A 218 -16.90 -10.49 20.25
CA GLU A 218 -16.90 -11.95 20.26
C GLU A 218 -17.83 -12.48 21.35
N VAL A 219 -18.47 -13.60 21.07
CA VAL A 219 -19.23 -14.33 22.09
C VAL A 219 -18.28 -15.23 22.87
N ILE A 220 -18.16 -14.98 24.17
CA ILE A 220 -17.33 -15.77 25.09
C ILE A 220 -18.22 -16.64 25.97
N GLY A 221 -17.78 -17.90 26.13
CA GLY A 221 -18.43 -18.86 27.01
C GLY A 221 -19.76 -19.39 26.49
N ARG A 222 -20.33 -20.36 27.21
CA ARG A 222 -21.60 -21.01 26.83
C ARG A 222 -22.83 -20.13 27.06
N ARG A 223 -22.69 -19.05 27.83
CA ARG A 223 -23.79 -18.13 28.21
C ARG A 223 -24.00 -16.97 27.24
N GLY A 224 -23.15 -16.82 26.23
CA GLY A 224 -23.39 -15.81 25.19
C GLY A 224 -22.90 -14.40 25.53
N GLU A 225 -21.98 -14.23 26.47
CA GLU A 225 -21.50 -12.90 26.86
C GLU A 225 -20.65 -12.28 25.75
N PHE A 226 -20.94 -11.03 25.38
CA PHE A 226 -20.20 -10.30 24.35
C PHE A 226 -18.98 -9.61 24.97
N SER A 227 -17.81 -9.85 24.39
CA SER A 227 -16.55 -9.21 24.81
C SER A 227 -15.81 -8.61 23.60
N PRO A 228 -15.32 -7.37 23.69
CA PRO A 228 -14.55 -6.76 22.62
C PRO A 228 -13.17 -7.44 22.51
N ARG A 229 -12.84 -7.92 21.32
CA ARG A 229 -11.51 -8.39 20.95
C ARG A 229 -10.87 -7.47 19.93
N ALA A 230 -9.60 -7.13 20.19
CA ALA A 230 -8.77 -6.36 19.27
C ALA A 230 -8.06 -7.29 18.28
N TYR A 231 -8.13 -6.94 17.00
CA TYR A 231 -7.44 -7.63 15.91
C TYR A 231 -6.45 -6.70 15.24
N HIS A 232 -5.22 -7.15 15.06
CA HIS A 232 -4.24 -6.38 14.33
C HIS A 232 -4.33 -6.67 12.83
N VAL A 233 -4.51 -5.61 12.06
CA VAL A 233 -4.61 -5.67 10.59
C VAL A 233 -3.45 -4.95 9.90
N TYR A 234 -2.50 -4.43 10.70
CA TYR A 234 -1.28 -3.80 10.23
C TYR A 234 -0.45 -4.78 9.39
N GLY A 235 -0.04 -4.34 8.20
CA GLY A 235 0.83 -5.09 7.31
C GLY A 235 0.70 -4.66 5.86
N PRO A 236 1.54 -5.19 4.96
CA PRO A 236 1.49 -4.86 3.54
C PRO A 236 0.18 -5.34 2.92
N LYS A 237 -0.23 -4.70 1.83
CA LYS A 237 -1.46 -5.06 1.09
C LYS A 237 -1.19 -5.07 -0.42
N LEU A 238 -1.72 -6.07 -1.10
CA LEU A 238 -1.79 -6.20 -2.55
C LEU A 238 -3.27 -6.20 -2.93
N VAL A 239 -3.67 -5.21 -3.72
CA VAL A 239 -5.08 -4.97 -4.01
C VAL A 239 -5.30 -4.95 -5.52
N ALA A 240 -6.34 -5.63 -5.99
CA ALA A 240 -6.89 -5.42 -7.32
C ALA A 240 -8.22 -4.69 -7.21
N THR A 241 -8.44 -3.64 -8.00
CA THR A 241 -9.73 -2.94 -8.08
C THR A 241 -10.15 -2.76 -9.53
N ARG A 242 -11.45 -2.51 -9.75
CA ARG A 242 -11.93 -2.08 -11.08
C ARG A 242 -11.73 -0.58 -11.27
N GLY A 243 -12.02 0.21 -10.25
CA GLY A 243 -11.90 1.67 -10.25
C GLY A 243 -11.13 2.20 -9.05
N ALA A 244 -11.16 3.53 -8.89
CA ALA A 244 -10.62 4.21 -7.71
C ALA A 244 -11.47 3.93 -6.46
N PHE A 245 -10.85 3.99 -5.29
CA PHE A 245 -11.58 4.00 -4.03
C PHE A 245 -12.30 5.34 -3.86
N GLN A 246 -13.51 5.29 -3.31
CA GLN A 246 -14.24 6.51 -2.94
C GLN A 246 -13.55 7.29 -1.80
N ASP A 247 -12.86 6.58 -0.92
CA ASP A 247 -12.09 7.17 0.17
C ASP A 247 -10.72 7.66 -0.35
N ARG A 248 -10.56 8.97 -0.47
CA ARG A 248 -9.31 9.60 -0.94
C ARG A 248 -8.12 9.33 -0.02
N ALA A 249 -8.35 9.14 1.28
CA ALA A 249 -7.29 8.80 2.21
C ALA A 249 -6.77 7.38 1.96
N LEU A 250 -7.65 6.45 1.56
CA LEU A 250 -7.24 5.12 1.09
C LEU A 250 -6.56 5.19 -0.28
N GLU A 251 -7.13 5.94 -1.22
CA GLU A 251 -6.60 6.10 -2.58
C GLU A 251 -5.14 6.59 -2.57
N SER A 252 -4.85 7.60 -1.77
CA SER A 252 -3.50 8.19 -1.63
C SER A 252 -2.45 7.27 -0.99
N ARG A 253 -2.85 6.10 -0.47
CA ARG A 253 -1.92 5.07 0.08
C ARG A 253 -1.55 4.01 -0.95
N CYS A 254 -2.20 4.01 -2.12
CA CYS A 254 -2.04 2.98 -3.14
C CYS A 254 -1.07 3.39 -4.25
N LEU A 255 0.02 2.66 -4.37
CA LEU A 255 0.91 2.69 -5.54
C LEU A 255 0.26 1.86 -6.65
N THR A 256 -0.15 2.51 -7.73
CA THR A 256 -1.15 1.96 -8.64
C THR A 256 -0.65 1.79 -10.07
N GLU A 257 -0.81 0.60 -10.64
CA GLU A 257 -0.64 0.36 -12.07
C GLU A 257 -2.01 0.16 -12.73
N GLU A 258 -2.21 0.75 -13.90
CA GLU A 258 -3.38 0.50 -14.73
C GLU A 258 -3.10 -0.60 -15.75
N LEU A 259 -3.89 -1.68 -15.68
CA LEU A 259 -3.77 -2.85 -16.55
C LEU A 259 -4.85 -2.83 -17.63
N GLY A 260 -4.55 -3.47 -18.76
CA GLY A 260 -5.48 -3.63 -19.89
C GLY A 260 -5.34 -2.57 -20.99
N ASN A 261 -4.49 -1.56 -20.80
CA ASN A 261 -4.26 -0.48 -21.76
C ASN A 261 -3.30 -0.86 -22.91
N ARG A 262 -2.78 -2.10 -22.91
CA ARG A 262 -1.85 -2.61 -23.92
C ARG A 262 -2.09 -4.09 -24.21
N LYS A 263 -1.67 -4.53 -25.39
CA LYS A 263 -1.70 -5.95 -25.75
C LYS A 263 -0.76 -6.73 -24.84
N LEU A 264 -1.21 -7.89 -24.37
CA LEU A 264 -0.41 -8.83 -23.60
C LEU A 264 0.87 -9.18 -24.35
N ARG A 265 2.02 -9.10 -23.69
CA ARG A 265 3.28 -9.58 -24.26
C ARG A 265 3.23 -11.06 -24.60
N PHE A 266 3.82 -11.43 -25.75
CA PHE A 266 3.74 -12.78 -26.31
C PHE A 266 4.46 -13.85 -25.49
N ASP A 267 5.43 -13.44 -24.67
CA ASP A 267 6.25 -14.30 -23.82
C ASP A 267 5.59 -14.63 -22.47
N VAL A 268 4.51 -13.93 -22.11
CA VAL A 268 3.77 -14.20 -20.87
C VAL A 268 2.82 -15.39 -21.07
N PRO A 269 2.95 -16.46 -20.25
CA PRO A 269 2.16 -17.67 -20.43
C PRO A 269 0.70 -17.46 -20.01
N ILE A 270 -0.22 -17.84 -20.89
CA ILE A 270 -1.68 -17.74 -20.67
C ILE A 270 -2.11 -18.50 -19.40
N ASN A 271 -1.57 -19.71 -19.21
CA ASN A 271 -1.79 -20.52 -18.00
C ASN A 271 -0.48 -20.62 -17.21
N LEU A 272 -0.56 -20.53 -15.88
CA LEU A 272 0.62 -20.70 -15.04
C LEU A 272 1.17 -22.12 -15.16
N PRO A 273 2.44 -22.31 -15.55
CA PRO A 273 3.04 -23.64 -15.62
C PRO A 273 3.31 -24.18 -14.20
N PRO A 274 3.47 -25.50 -14.02
CA PRO A 274 3.85 -26.10 -12.73
C PRO A 274 5.13 -25.51 -12.14
N ALA A 275 6.08 -25.10 -12.99
CA ALA A 275 7.33 -24.46 -12.59
C ALA A 275 7.11 -23.19 -11.75
N PHE A 276 6.00 -22.47 -11.95
CA PHE A 276 5.67 -21.24 -11.22
C PHE A 276 5.73 -21.44 -9.69
N LYS A 277 5.13 -22.52 -9.19
CA LYS A 277 5.10 -22.78 -7.74
C LYS A 277 6.48 -23.13 -7.18
N ILE A 278 7.28 -23.84 -7.97
CA ILE A 278 8.65 -24.25 -7.60
C ILE A 278 9.55 -23.02 -7.54
N GLU A 279 9.53 -22.20 -8.60
CA GLU A 279 10.27 -20.94 -8.67
C GLU A 279 9.86 -19.97 -7.54
N ALA A 280 8.56 -19.83 -7.29
CA ALA A 280 8.06 -19.00 -6.21
C ALA A 280 8.51 -19.48 -4.83
N GLN A 281 8.54 -20.80 -4.60
CA GLN A 281 8.99 -21.38 -3.34
C GLN A 281 10.49 -21.12 -3.10
N ALA A 282 11.33 -21.31 -4.13
CA ALA A 282 12.76 -21.04 -4.05
C ALA A 282 13.05 -19.57 -3.71
N LEU A 283 12.38 -18.65 -4.42
CA LEU A 283 12.51 -17.21 -4.13
C LEU A 283 12.01 -16.85 -2.73
N ARG A 284 10.90 -17.43 -2.25
CA ARG A 284 10.45 -17.23 -0.86
C ARG A 284 11.49 -17.71 0.16
N ASN A 285 12.20 -18.80 -0.12
CA ASN A 285 13.23 -19.32 0.76
C ASN A 285 14.44 -18.37 0.85
N GLN A 286 14.83 -17.77 -0.28
CA GLN A 286 15.85 -16.72 -0.34
C GLN A 286 15.40 -15.43 0.35
N LEU A 287 14.14 -15.03 0.16
CA LEU A 287 13.56 -13.86 0.81
C LEU A 287 13.47 -14.02 2.33
N LEU A 288 13.28 -15.25 2.84
CA LEU A 288 13.40 -15.54 4.27
C LEU A 288 14.83 -15.29 4.78
N MET A 289 15.84 -15.76 4.04
CA MET A 289 17.23 -15.49 4.41
C MET A 289 17.56 -13.99 4.35
N PHE A 290 17.02 -13.28 3.35
CA PHE A 290 17.11 -11.82 3.25
C PHE A 290 16.52 -11.13 4.48
N ARG A 291 15.34 -11.58 4.95
CA ARG A 291 14.73 -11.09 6.19
C ARG A 291 15.66 -11.30 7.38
N PHE A 292 16.21 -12.49 7.56
CA PHE A 292 17.14 -12.75 8.68
C PHE A 292 18.40 -11.88 8.63
N ALA A 293 18.93 -11.60 7.44
CA ALA A 293 20.12 -10.77 7.29
C ALA A 293 19.87 -9.27 7.52
N ASN A 294 18.64 -8.78 7.30
CA ASN A 294 18.34 -7.34 7.23
C ASN A 294 17.32 -6.84 8.27
N HIS A 295 16.64 -7.74 9.00
CA HIS A 295 15.68 -7.35 10.04
C HIS A 295 16.34 -6.47 11.11
N GLY A 296 15.64 -5.40 11.50
CA GLY A 296 16.13 -4.44 12.48
C GLY A 296 17.24 -3.48 12.00
N ARG A 297 17.74 -3.63 10.76
CA ARG A 297 18.75 -2.71 10.19
C ARG A 297 18.15 -1.54 9.41
N SER A 298 16.92 -1.70 8.92
CA SER A 298 16.25 -0.68 8.12
C SER A 298 15.38 0.21 9.00
N ILE A 299 15.56 1.53 8.88
CA ILE A 299 14.71 2.54 9.52
C ILE A 299 14.33 3.53 8.41
N ALA A 300 13.12 4.10 8.48
CA ALA A 300 12.73 5.16 7.57
C ALA A 300 13.74 6.31 7.64
N ASP A 301 14.42 6.61 6.53
CA ASP A 301 15.42 7.67 6.46
C ASP A 301 14.74 9.02 6.11
N PRO A 302 14.68 9.97 7.06
CA PRO A 302 14.07 11.28 6.80
C PRO A 302 14.78 12.09 5.71
N ALA A 303 16.05 11.78 5.41
CA ALA A 303 16.80 12.45 4.34
C ALA A 303 16.28 12.08 2.93
N LEU A 304 15.48 11.02 2.81
CA LEU A 304 14.88 10.60 1.53
C LEU A 304 13.59 11.36 1.18
N VAL A 305 13.08 12.21 2.08
CA VAL A 305 11.90 13.04 1.84
C VAL A 305 12.19 14.06 0.73
N ASP A 306 11.42 14.02 -0.35
CA ASP A 306 11.44 15.05 -1.38
C ASP A 306 10.36 16.11 -1.07
N ARG A 307 10.77 17.31 -0.67
CA ARG A 307 9.86 18.39 -0.29
C ARG A 307 9.01 18.93 -1.44
N ALA A 308 9.37 18.63 -2.69
CA ALA A 308 8.57 18.97 -3.86
C ALA A 308 7.41 17.99 -4.09
N ILE A 309 7.35 16.90 -3.32
CA ILE A 309 6.34 15.86 -3.44
C ILE A 309 5.39 15.93 -2.25
N GLU A 310 4.15 15.52 -2.45
CA GLU A 310 3.15 15.59 -1.39
C GLU A 310 3.58 14.82 -0.13
N PRO A 311 3.30 15.37 1.07
CA PRO A 311 3.67 14.73 2.33
C PRO A 311 3.16 13.30 2.46
N ARG A 312 1.95 13.01 1.97
CA ARG A 312 1.36 11.68 2.00
C ARG A 312 2.09 10.69 1.09
N LEU A 313 2.52 11.14 -0.09
CA LEU A 313 3.24 10.30 -1.02
C LEU A 313 4.67 10.03 -0.49
N ASN A 314 5.32 11.01 0.13
CA ASN A 314 6.56 10.82 0.88
C ASN A 314 6.42 9.81 2.02
N GLN A 315 5.37 9.92 2.84
CA GLN A 315 5.06 8.97 3.92
C GLN A 315 5.01 7.52 3.42
N VAL A 316 4.49 7.33 2.21
CA VAL A 316 4.31 6.02 1.58
C VAL A 316 5.61 5.51 0.94
N PHE A 317 6.39 6.38 0.28
CA PHE A 317 7.57 5.96 -0.48
C PHE A 317 8.86 5.90 0.33
N VAL A 318 9.04 6.75 1.35
CA VAL A 318 10.27 6.78 2.15
C VAL A 318 10.60 5.41 2.76
N PRO A 319 9.64 4.67 3.36
CA PRO A 319 9.89 3.30 3.84
C PRO A 319 10.45 2.37 2.76
N LEU A 320 9.90 2.45 1.54
CA LEU A 320 10.35 1.64 0.41
C LEU A 320 11.73 2.05 -0.08
N LEU A 321 12.01 3.36 -0.18
CA LEU A 321 13.33 3.86 -0.58
C LEU A 321 14.41 3.53 0.47
N SER A 322 14.03 3.42 1.74
CA SER A 322 14.96 3.18 2.86
C SER A 322 15.57 1.78 2.85
N ILE A 323 14.95 0.80 2.17
CA ILE A 323 15.52 -0.55 2.02
C ILE A 323 16.46 -0.68 0.82
N ILE A 324 16.55 0.36 -0.02
CA ILE A 324 17.33 0.35 -1.25
C ILE A 324 18.69 0.98 -0.99
N GLN A 325 19.75 0.19 -1.14
CA GLN A 325 21.12 0.65 -0.92
C GLN A 325 21.76 1.26 -2.18
N ASP A 326 21.35 0.79 -3.35
CA ASP A 326 21.90 1.26 -4.62
C ASP A 326 21.32 2.63 -5.01
N GLU A 327 22.19 3.63 -5.19
CA GLU A 327 21.78 5.01 -5.43
C GLU A 327 21.14 5.19 -6.82
N GLN A 328 21.60 4.44 -7.82
CA GLN A 328 21.00 4.47 -9.16
C GLN A 328 19.55 3.97 -9.13
N THR A 329 19.32 2.81 -8.51
CA THR A 329 18.00 2.22 -8.32
C THR A 329 17.08 3.14 -7.52
N ARG A 330 17.61 3.74 -6.45
CA ARG A 330 16.90 4.73 -5.64
C ARG A 330 16.52 5.96 -6.48
N GLY A 331 17.41 6.43 -7.35
CA GLY A 331 17.17 7.49 -8.32
C GLY A 331 16.05 7.15 -9.30
N ASN A 332 16.06 5.94 -9.86
CA ASN A 332 15.00 5.46 -10.76
C ASN A 332 13.63 5.47 -10.08
N LEU A 333 13.54 4.95 -8.85
CA LEU A 333 12.28 4.94 -8.09
C LEU A 333 11.82 6.32 -7.60
N LYS A 334 12.75 7.24 -7.34
CA LYS A 334 12.41 8.67 -7.17
C LYS A 334 11.81 9.26 -8.46
N GLY A 335 12.28 8.84 -9.63
CA GLY A 335 11.68 9.16 -10.92
C GLY A 335 10.22 8.67 -11.02
N VAL A 336 9.97 7.42 -10.62
CA VAL A 336 8.63 6.82 -10.54
C VAL A 336 7.72 7.62 -9.60
N LEU A 337 8.23 7.98 -8.42
CA LEU A 337 7.53 8.81 -7.44
C LEU A 337 7.08 10.16 -8.01
N ARG A 338 7.96 10.83 -8.77
CA ARG A 338 7.63 12.11 -9.42
C ARG A 338 6.59 11.96 -10.52
N GLU A 339 6.63 10.86 -11.28
CA GLU A 339 5.60 10.56 -12.28
C GLU A 339 4.23 10.31 -11.61
N TYR A 340 4.20 9.54 -10.52
CA TYR A 340 2.98 9.36 -9.72
C TYR A 340 2.43 10.69 -9.19
N GLN A 341 3.31 11.57 -8.70
CA GLN A 341 2.90 12.91 -8.25
C GLN A 341 2.27 13.70 -9.41
N ARG A 342 2.88 13.68 -10.60
CA ARG A 342 2.32 14.37 -11.79
C ARG A 342 0.94 13.85 -12.15
N GLN A 343 0.76 12.52 -12.18
CA GLN A 343 -0.54 11.90 -12.47
C GLN A 343 -1.58 12.26 -11.41
N LEU A 344 -1.22 12.22 -10.12
CA LEU A 344 -2.11 12.63 -9.04
C LEU A 344 -2.54 14.10 -9.12
N VAL A 345 -1.63 14.99 -9.54
CA VAL A 345 -1.96 16.41 -9.77
C VAL A 345 -2.88 16.58 -10.97
N ALA A 346 -2.60 15.87 -12.08
CA ALA A 346 -3.44 15.90 -13.27
C ALA A 346 -4.86 15.37 -12.98
N ASP A 347 -4.98 14.21 -12.33
CA ASP A 347 -6.25 13.62 -11.92
C ASP A 347 -7.03 14.55 -10.98
N ARG A 348 -6.34 15.29 -10.11
CA ARG A 348 -6.97 16.31 -9.27
C ARG A 348 -7.46 17.49 -10.08
N GLY A 349 -6.72 17.93 -11.09
CA GLY A 349 -7.14 19.01 -12.00
C GLY A 349 -8.48 18.70 -12.69
N LEU A 350 -8.76 17.42 -12.93
CA LEU A 350 -10.03 16.94 -13.49
C LEU A 350 -11.17 16.87 -12.47
N GLU A 351 -10.90 17.04 -11.17
CA GLU A 351 -11.96 17.06 -10.16
C GLU A 351 -12.78 18.34 -10.27
N VAL A 352 -14.10 18.22 -10.10
CA VAL A 352 -15.02 19.35 -10.08
C VAL A 352 -14.58 20.43 -9.07
N GLU A 353 -13.97 20.03 -7.96
CA GLU A 353 -13.39 20.93 -6.97
C GLU A 353 -12.25 21.79 -7.55
N ALA A 354 -11.37 21.19 -8.35
CA ALA A 354 -10.25 21.90 -8.98
C ALA A 354 -10.75 22.81 -10.09
N GLN A 355 -11.68 22.35 -10.92
CA GLN A 355 -12.35 23.16 -11.94
C GLN A 355 -13.08 24.37 -11.33
N ILE A 356 -13.75 24.19 -10.17
CA ILE A 356 -14.34 25.31 -9.44
C ILE A 356 -13.26 26.23 -8.85
N ALA A 357 -12.14 25.68 -8.34
CA ALA A 357 -11.03 26.49 -7.85
C ALA A 357 -10.40 27.32 -8.97
N GLU A 358 -10.27 26.77 -10.18
CA GLU A 358 -9.80 27.46 -11.38
C GLU A 358 -10.78 28.58 -11.77
N ALA A 359 -12.08 28.31 -11.84
CA ALA A 359 -13.08 29.34 -12.07
C ALA A 359 -13.07 30.45 -11.00
N ILE A 360 -12.75 30.12 -9.74
CA ILE A 360 -12.55 31.13 -8.70
C ILE A 360 -11.29 31.95 -8.98
N ARG A 361 -10.19 31.32 -9.41
CA ARG A 361 -8.93 32.01 -9.74
C ARG A 361 -9.13 33.02 -10.87
N GLU A 362 -9.78 32.61 -11.96
CA GLU A 362 -10.02 33.49 -13.11
C GLU A 362 -10.95 34.66 -12.77
N VAL A 363 -11.93 34.46 -11.87
CA VAL A 363 -12.76 35.56 -11.35
C VAL A 363 -11.97 36.44 -10.36
N HIS A 364 -10.96 35.89 -9.70
CA HIS A 364 -10.11 36.63 -8.76
C HIS A 364 -9.02 37.44 -9.46
N GLU A 365 -8.59 37.04 -10.66
CA GLU A 365 -7.62 37.76 -11.49
C GLU A 365 -8.10 39.21 -11.73
N GLY A 366 -7.34 40.18 -11.22
CA GLY A 366 -7.67 41.61 -11.31
C GLY A 366 -8.67 42.13 -10.27
N MET A 367 -9.11 41.31 -9.31
CA MET A 367 -10.00 41.68 -8.21
C MET A 367 -9.35 41.44 -6.83
N GLU A 368 -8.05 41.73 -6.70
CA GLU A 368 -7.32 41.54 -5.45
C GLU A 368 -7.93 42.38 -4.31
N GLY A 369 -8.26 41.73 -3.19
CA GLY A 369 -8.85 42.38 -2.02
C GLY A 369 -10.37 42.58 -2.09
N GLU A 370 -11.04 42.13 -3.14
CA GLU A 370 -12.50 42.21 -3.28
C GLU A 370 -13.23 40.90 -2.91
N ASP A 371 -14.53 41.03 -2.61
CA ASP A 371 -15.41 39.88 -2.34
C ASP A 371 -15.83 39.22 -3.68
N LEU A 372 -15.62 37.92 -3.83
CA LEU A 372 -15.91 37.19 -5.08
C LEU A 372 -17.35 36.69 -5.12
N SER A 373 -18.05 36.97 -6.21
CA SER A 373 -19.44 36.59 -6.40
C SER A 373 -19.62 35.12 -6.77
N LEU A 374 -20.43 34.37 -6.00
CA LEU A 374 -20.77 32.99 -6.35
C LEU A 374 -21.50 32.90 -7.69
N ARG A 375 -22.21 33.95 -8.10
CA ARG A 375 -22.89 33.98 -9.40
C ARG A 375 -21.85 34.01 -10.52
N ASP A 376 -20.83 34.84 -10.39
CA ASP A 376 -19.82 35.04 -11.43
C ASP A 376 -18.90 33.81 -11.52
N ILE A 377 -18.52 33.24 -10.38
CA ILE A 377 -17.84 31.93 -10.31
C ILE A 377 -18.67 30.84 -10.99
N THR A 378 -19.99 30.81 -10.76
CA THR A 378 -20.87 29.81 -11.39
C THR A 378 -20.98 30.02 -12.89
N SER A 379 -21.10 31.28 -13.35
CA SER A 379 -21.13 31.60 -14.79
C SER A 379 -19.83 31.16 -15.45
N ARG A 380 -18.68 31.51 -14.87
CA ARG A 380 -17.36 31.12 -15.39
C ARG A 380 -17.19 29.61 -15.46
N PHE A 381 -17.59 28.90 -14.41
CA PHE A 381 -17.57 27.43 -14.40
C PHE A 381 -18.47 26.81 -15.48
N ILE A 382 -19.66 27.38 -15.73
CA ILE A 382 -20.55 26.93 -16.81
C ILE A 382 -19.88 27.17 -18.16
N GLU A 383 -19.30 28.35 -18.39
CA GLU A 383 -18.62 28.66 -19.66
C GLU A 383 -17.46 27.72 -19.96
N ALA A 384 -16.71 27.31 -18.93
CA ALA A 384 -15.56 26.42 -19.09
C ALA A 384 -15.92 24.92 -19.11
N HIS A 385 -16.95 24.48 -18.38
CA HIS A 385 -17.18 23.04 -18.10
C HIS A 385 -18.64 22.56 -18.28
N ALA A 386 -19.53 23.33 -18.93
CA ALA A 386 -20.93 22.94 -19.08
C ALA A 386 -21.15 21.60 -19.79
N GLU A 387 -20.28 21.24 -20.74
CA GLU A 387 -20.39 19.99 -21.52
C GLU A 387 -19.90 18.75 -20.76
N GLU A 388 -19.16 18.94 -19.65
CA GLU A 388 -18.54 17.85 -18.88
C GLU A 388 -19.44 17.34 -17.74
N THR A 389 -20.62 17.94 -17.53
CA THR A 389 -21.49 17.62 -16.40
C THR A 389 -22.90 17.21 -16.80
N ASP A 390 -23.28 15.97 -16.49
CA ASP A 390 -24.63 15.39 -16.66
C ASP A 390 -25.73 16.01 -15.75
N ARG A 391 -25.41 17.11 -15.05
CA ARG A 391 -26.26 17.75 -14.05
C ARG A 391 -26.46 19.22 -14.36
N LYS A 392 -27.64 19.75 -14.00
CA LYS A 392 -27.85 21.20 -14.01
C LYS A 392 -26.92 21.89 -13.00
N ILE A 393 -26.01 22.71 -13.51
CA ILE A 393 -25.15 23.57 -12.70
C ILE A 393 -25.99 24.74 -12.16
N THR A 394 -25.88 25.01 -10.86
CA THR A 394 -26.58 26.14 -10.20
C THR A 394 -25.69 26.77 -9.14
N PRO A 395 -25.87 28.07 -8.81
CA PRO A 395 -25.09 28.73 -7.76
C PRO A 395 -25.23 28.06 -6.38
N LYS A 396 -26.38 27.43 -6.12
CA LYS A 396 -26.60 26.66 -4.89
C LYS A 396 -25.70 25.43 -4.82
N TRP A 397 -25.49 24.75 -5.95
CA TRP A 397 -24.62 23.59 -5.99
C TRP A 397 -23.15 23.96 -5.94
N VAL A 398 -22.70 24.92 -6.76
CA VAL A 398 -21.33 25.43 -6.74
C VAL A 398 -20.99 25.94 -5.34
N GLY A 399 -21.87 26.74 -4.73
CA GLY A 399 -21.72 27.16 -3.33
C GLY A 399 -21.74 26.01 -2.31
N GLY A 400 -22.37 24.90 -2.63
CA GLY A 400 -22.32 23.67 -1.83
C GLY A 400 -20.93 23.03 -1.86
N ILE A 401 -20.28 22.99 -3.02
CA ILE A 401 -18.91 22.48 -3.18
C ILE A 401 -17.91 23.42 -2.52
N ILE A 402 -18.02 24.73 -2.78
CA ILE A 402 -17.17 25.77 -2.18
C ILE A 402 -17.13 25.64 -0.65
N ARG A 403 -18.30 25.50 -0.01
CA ARG A 403 -18.37 25.40 1.45
C ARG A 403 -17.96 24.04 2.00
N ARG A 404 -18.43 22.94 1.40
CA ARG A 404 -18.30 21.60 2.00
C ARG A 404 -17.03 20.86 1.59
N ARG A 405 -16.50 21.17 0.40
CA ARG A 405 -15.37 20.45 -0.19
C ARG A 405 -14.11 21.31 -0.32
N LEU A 406 -14.26 22.59 -0.71
CA LEU A 406 -13.15 23.55 -0.71
C LEU A 406 -12.93 24.20 0.67
N GLY A 407 -13.91 24.10 1.58
CA GLY A 407 -13.77 24.61 2.95
C GLY A 407 -13.77 26.13 3.06
N LEU A 408 -14.19 26.84 2.01
CA LEU A 408 -14.24 28.29 1.97
C LEU A 408 -15.51 28.80 2.64
N LYS A 409 -15.39 29.91 3.36
CA LYS A 409 -16.56 30.60 3.93
C LYS A 409 -17.24 31.43 2.85
N THR A 410 -18.57 31.52 2.93
CA THR A 410 -19.36 32.41 2.07
C THR A 410 -20.28 33.27 2.93
N VAL A 411 -20.37 34.55 2.63
CA VAL A 411 -21.27 35.50 3.30
C VAL A 411 -22.41 35.89 2.36
N ARG A 412 -23.58 36.23 2.92
CA ARG A 412 -24.70 36.75 2.13
C ARG A 412 -24.71 38.27 2.25
N ARG A 413 -24.59 38.98 1.12
CA ARG A 413 -24.70 40.45 1.03
C ARG A 413 -25.59 40.82 -0.15
N SER A 414 -26.52 41.75 0.07
CA SER A 414 -27.42 42.29 -0.97
C SER A 414 -28.14 41.22 -1.82
N GLY A 415 -28.55 40.11 -1.20
CA GLY A 415 -29.26 39.02 -1.88
C GLY A 415 -28.37 37.96 -2.55
N SER A 416 -27.07 38.23 -2.72
CA SER A 416 -26.09 37.32 -3.33
C SER A 416 -25.17 36.69 -2.28
N TYR A 417 -24.59 35.54 -2.61
CA TYR A 417 -23.53 34.91 -1.80
C TYR A 417 -22.17 35.28 -2.37
N LEU A 418 -21.24 35.63 -1.50
CA LEU A 418 -19.89 36.06 -1.83
C LEU A 418 -18.86 35.23 -1.05
N ILE A 419 -17.68 34.99 -1.62
CA ILE A 419 -16.48 34.58 -0.89
C ILE A 419 -15.80 35.88 -0.42
N PRO A 420 -15.67 36.12 0.89
CA PRO A 420 -15.08 37.36 1.37
C PRO A 420 -13.58 37.40 1.08
N ALA A 421 -13.03 38.59 0.85
CA ALA A 421 -11.60 38.80 0.60
C ALA A 421 -10.67 38.20 1.69
N SER A 422 -11.19 38.06 2.92
CA SER A 422 -10.47 37.43 4.02
C SER A 422 -10.15 35.94 3.83
N GLU A 423 -10.74 35.27 2.84
CA GLU A 423 -10.41 33.90 2.48
C GLU A 423 -9.25 33.80 1.46
N ALA A 424 -8.66 34.91 1.02
CA ALA A 424 -7.53 34.92 0.07
C ALA A 424 -6.35 33.99 0.46
N PRO A 425 -5.90 33.91 1.73
CA PRO A 425 -4.85 32.96 2.12
C PRO A 425 -5.25 31.49 1.92
N ARG A 426 -6.53 31.16 2.07
CA ARG A 426 -7.04 29.81 1.80
C ARG A 426 -7.18 29.54 0.31
N LEU A 427 -7.54 30.55 -0.48
CA LEU A 427 -7.55 30.44 -1.93
C LEU A 427 -6.15 30.11 -2.46
N GLN A 428 -5.11 30.79 -1.95
CA GLN A 428 -3.73 30.48 -2.33
C GLN A 428 -3.33 29.03 -2.01
N GLN A 429 -3.68 28.54 -0.81
CA GLN A 429 -3.46 27.13 -0.45
C GLN A 429 -4.23 26.15 -1.34
N LEU A 430 -5.44 26.51 -1.79
CA LEU A 430 -6.20 25.71 -2.73
C LEU A 430 -5.55 25.71 -4.11
N TYR A 431 -5.06 26.85 -4.59
CA TYR A 431 -4.35 26.93 -5.87
C TYR A 431 -3.09 26.08 -5.87
N GLU A 432 -2.28 26.14 -4.80
CA GLU A 432 -1.13 25.25 -4.61
C GLU A 432 -1.53 23.78 -4.61
N LYS A 433 -2.57 23.43 -3.85
CA LYS A 433 -3.06 22.05 -3.71
C LYS A 433 -3.52 21.43 -5.05
N TYR A 434 -4.11 22.24 -5.93
CA TYR A 434 -4.61 21.81 -7.23
C TYR A 434 -3.64 22.09 -8.38
N GLY A 435 -2.43 22.62 -8.10
CA GLY A 435 -1.44 22.92 -9.14
C GLY A 435 -1.82 24.11 -10.03
N LEU A 436 -2.67 25.02 -9.56
CA LEU A 436 -3.18 26.18 -10.31
C LEU A 436 -2.29 27.43 -10.13
N GLN A 437 -0.98 27.26 -9.94
CA GLN A 437 -0.07 28.42 -9.90
C GLN A 437 0.17 28.95 -11.32
N PRO A 438 0.36 30.26 -11.49
CA PRO A 438 0.85 30.79 -12.77
C PRO A 438 2.21 30.13 -13.07
N GLU A 439 2.40 29.64 -14.30
CA GLU A 439 3.76 29.27 -14.73
C GLU A 439 4.66 30.51 -14.52
N PRO A 440 5.87 30.36 -13.95
CA PRO A 440 6.80 31.48 -13.93
C PRO A 440 7.01 31.89 -15.38
N ASP A 441 6.64 33.13 -15.69
CA ASP A 441 6.84 33.74 -16.99
C ASP A 441 8.23 33.35 -17.50
N ALA A 442 8.28 32.81 -18.73
CA ALA A 442 9.51 32.59 -19.49
C ALA A 442 10.15 33.94 -19.90
N VAL A 443 10.24 34.88 -18.96
CA VAL A 443 10.78 36.22 -19.12
C VAL A 443 11.99 36.32 -18.20
N GLU A 444 13.08 35.69 -18.65
CA GLU A 444 14.48 36.08 -18.38
C GLU A 444 15.41 35.06 -19.10
N SER A 445 15.28 34.93 -20.42
CA SER A 445 16.31 34.25 -21.22
C SER A 445 16.65 34.92 -22.57
N GLU A 446 16.07 36.08 -22.89
CA GLU A 446 16.44 36.84 -24.09
C GLU A 446 17.28 38.11 -23.83
N GLU A 447 17.38 38.62 -22.60
CA GLU A 447 18.21 39.81 -22.31
C GLU A 447 19.69 39.50 -22.02
N SER A 448 20.08 38.24 -21.80
CA SER A 448 21.50 37.89 -21.54
C SER A 448 22.32 37.53 -22.79
N LEU A 449 21.71 37.50 -23.98
CA LEU A 449 22.40 37.16 -25.24
C LEU A 449 22.74 38.36 -26.13
N GLN A 450 22.25 39.57 -25.81
CA GLN A 450 22.59 40.78 -26.56
C GLN A 450 23.74 41.60 -25.94
N ASP A 451 24.06 41.41 -24.66
CA ASP A 451 25.15 42.12 -23.98
C ASP A 451 26.53 41.43 -24.06
N ILE A 452 26.59 40.19 -24.54
CA ILE A 452 27.86 39.45 -24.74
C ILE A 452 28.48 39.73 -26.12
N VAL A 453 27.74 40.33 -27.08
CA VAL A 453 28.24 40.61 -28.44
C VAL A 453 28.75 42.06 -28.61
N ARG A 454 28.60 42.93 -27.60
CA ARG A 454 29.02 44.36 -27.69
C ARG A 454 30.30 44.74 -26.95
N THR A 455 31.00 43.80 -26.31
CA THR A 455 32.24 44.10 -25.54
C THR A 455 33.51 43.45 -26.10
N SER A 456 33.51 42.99 -27.35
CA SER A 456 34.72 42.53 -28.03
C SER A 456 34.99 43.27 -29.34
N GLY A 457 35.81 44.32 -29.25
CA GLY A 457 36.59 44.90 -30.35
C GLY A 457 36.52 46.44 -30.42
N PRO A 458 37.60 47.15 -30.79
CA PRO A 458 38.93 46.69 -31.21
C PRO A 458 40.00 46.65 -30.10
#